data_AF-A0A925NKW5-F1
#
_entry.id   AF-A0A925NKW5-F1
#
_cell.length_a   1.000
_cell.length_b   1.000
_cell.length_c   1.000
_cell.angle_alpha   90.00
_cell.angle_beta   90.00
_cell.angle_gamma   90.00
#
_symmetry.space_group_name_H-M   'P 1'
#
loop_
_entity.id
_entity.type
_entity.pdbx_description
1 polymer ?
#
loop_
_entity_poly.entity_id
_entity_poly.type
_entity_poly.pdbx_seq_one_letter_code
_entity_poly.pdbx_strand_id
1 'polypeptide(L)'
;MDEIDAQGRQLLIDRPLLTRGRLSVYRECEGNTDHWFPRLNVTLKRSGTDDVLWQWTTHTLPIDHDEPPPYGDEVLLEKYFELRAPIRSPRGLEAVFALGPGDSPRGAVKQFSAALYLYPNSFDDRGVQVGVLDFTQGLTTGGVPLFFRVNFPW
;
A
#
# COMPACT_ATOMS: atom_id res chain seq x y z
N MET A 1 -26.68 19.60 -18.13
CA MET A 1 -26.72 19.54 -19.60
C MET A 1 -25.55 18.69 -19.97
N ASP A 2 -25.80 17.43 -20.29
CA ASP A 2 -24.73 16.46 -20.53
C ASP A 2 -24.20 16.68 -21.95
N GLU A 3 -22.91 16.99 -22.07
CA GLU A 3 -22.27 17.14 -23.37
C GLU A 3 -22.03 15.73 -23.94
N ILE A 4 -22.48 15.51 -25.17
CA ILE A 4 -22.32 14.25 -25.90
C ILE A 4 -21.41 14.56 -27.09
N ASP A 5 -20.40 13.73 -27.34
CA ASP A 5 -19.52 13.92 -28.50
C ASP A 5 -20.24 13.57 -29.83
N ALA A 6 -19.61 13.92 -30.95
CA ALA A 6 -20.14 13.69 -32.30
C ALA A 6 -20.32 12.19 -32.66
N GLN A 7 -19.93 11.26 -31.78
CA GLN A 7 -20.07 9.81 -31.95
C GLN A 7 -21.12 9.21 -30.99
N GLY A 8 -21.88 10.05 -30.28
CA GLY A 8 -22.91 9.59 -29.34
C GLY A 8 -22.34 9.00 -28.05
N ARG A 9 -21.05 9.24 -27.76
CA ARG A 9 -20.44 8.83 -26.49
C ARG A 9 -20.68 9.91 -25.46
N GLN A 10 -21.18 9.51 -24.31
CA GLN A 10 -21.27 10.36 -23.14
C GLN A 10 -19.86 10.87 -22.81
N LEU A 11 -19.64 12.19 -22.82
CA LEU A 11 -18.36 12.76 -22.39
C LEU A 11 -18.20 12.51 -20.89
N LEU A 12 -17.40 11.48 -20.58
CA LEU A 12 -16.71 11.24 -19.31
C LEU A 12 -17.47 11.69 -18.05
N ILE A 13 -18.31 10.80 -17.55
CA ILE A 13 -18.81 10.76 -16.17
C ILE A 13 -17.68 11.18 -15.21
N ASP A 14 -18.00 12.03 -14.23
CA ASP A 14 -17.11 12.56 -13.19
C ASP A 14 -16.28 11.46 -12.52
N ARG A 15 -15.12 11.14 -13.11
CA ARG A 15 -14.23 10.12 -12.56
C ARG A 15 -13.68 10.60 -11.23
N PRO A 16 -13.81 9.82 -10.14
CA PRO A 16 -13.27 10.21 -8.85
C PRO A 16 -11.76 10.42 -8.97
N LEU A 17 -11.31 11.57 -8.48
CA LEU A 17 -9.92 11.97 -8.49
C LEU A 17 -9.25 11.40 -7.23
N LEU A 18 -8.50 10.32 -7.35
CA LEU A 18 -7.83 9.71 -6.20
C LEU A 18 -6.60 10.54 -5.81
N THR A 19 -6.56 11.01 -4.57
CA THR A 19 -5.50 11.92 -4.07
C THR A 19 -4.80 11.38 -2.83
N ARG A 20 -5.45 10.50 -2.07
CA ARG A 20 -4.99 10.03 -0.76
C ARG A 20 -5.10 8.52 -0.64
N GLY A 21 -4.43 7.95 0.36
CA GLY A 21 -4.52 6.53 0.63
C GLY A 21 -4.24 6.14 2.07
N ARG A 22 -4.64 4.91 2.40
CA ARG A 22 -4.37 4.25 3.67
C ARG A 22 -3.79 2.88 3.38
N LEU A 23 -2.63 2.62 3.97
CA LEU A 23 -2.02 1.30 4.04
C LEU A 23 -2.21 0.77 5.46
N SER A 24 -2.87 -0.37 5.60
CA SER A 24 -3.05 -1.06 6.87
C SER A 24 -2.21 -2.32 6.85
N VAL A 25 -1.24 -2.43 7.77
CA VAL A 25 -0.31 -3.55 7.87
C VAL A 25 -0.58 -4.28 9.18
N TYR A 26 -1.02 -5.53 9.09
CA TYR A 26 -1.29 -6.38 10.23
C TYR A 26 -0.19 -7.42 10.39
N ARG A 27 0.15 -7.73 11.63
CA ARG A 27 1.03 -8.85 11.99
C ARG A 27 0.43 -9.68 13.11
N GLU A 28 0.72 -10.97 13.09
CA GLU A 28 0.55 -11.86 14.23
C GLU A 28 1.92 -12.46 14.60
N CYS A 29 2.30 -12.33 15.87
CA CYS A 29 3.55 -12.85 16.41
C CYS A 29 3.25 -13.63 17.70
N GLU A 30 3.86 -14.80 17.87
CA GLU A 30 3.78 -15.58 19.12
C GLU A 30 4.93 -15.17 20.06
N GLY A 31 4.59 -14.76 21.29
CA GLY A 31 5.54 -14.45 22.36
C GLY A 31 5.77 -12.95 22.62
N ASN A 32 6.04 -12.60 23.89
CA ASN A 32 6.24 -11.23 24.39
C ASN A 32 7.62 -10.63 24.03
N THR A 33 8.24 -11.00 22.91
CA THR A 33 9.68 -10.69 22.70
C THR A 33 10.08 -10.06 21.38
N ASP A 34 9.17 -9.90 20.41
CA ASP A 34 9.48 -9.14 19.20
C ASP A 34 8.31 -8.25 18.77
N HIS A 35 8.50 -6.95 18.94
CA HIS A 35 7.51 -5.94 18.58
C HIS A 35 7.74 -5.40 17.18
N TRP A 36 8.82 -5.78 16.47
CA TRP A 36 9.13 -5.23 15.17
C TRP A 36 8.30 -5.86 14.05
N PHE A 37 7.69 -5.03 13.21
CA PHE A 37 7.17 -5.45 11.91
C PHE A 37 8.33 -5.80 10.97
N PRO A 38 8.17 -6.78 10.07
CA PRO A 38 9.11 -7.00 8.97
C PRO A 38 9.30 -5.73 8.15
N ARG A 39 10.45 -5.60 7.50
CA ARG A 39 10.74 -4.47 6.61
C ARG A 39 9.92 -4.57 5.33
N LEU A 40 8.69 -4.09 5.35
CA LEU A 40 7.85 -3.98 4.16
C LEU A 40 8.13 -2.66 3.46
N ASN A 41 8.58 -2.74 2.22
CA ASN A 41 8.68 -1.61 1.31
C ASN A 41 7.47 -1.61 0.38
N VAL A 42 6.82 -0.45 0.27
CA VAL A 42 5.66 -0.24 -0.59
C VAL A 42 5.95 0.91 -1.54
N THR A 43 5.74 0.68 -2.82
CA THR A 43 5.89 1.69 -3.86
C THR A 43 4.62 1.75 -4.71
N LEU A 44 4.06 2.95 -4.86
CA LEU A 44 2.92 3.20 -5.73
C LEU A 44 3.38 4.02 -6.93
N LYS A 45 3.12 3.51 -8.13
CA LYS A 45 3.46 4.15 -9.40
C LYS A 45 2.22 4.37 -10.24
N ARG A 46 2.27 5.39 -11.08
CA ARG A 46 1.31 5.53 -12.18
C ARG A 46 1.52 4.40 -13.18
N SER A 47 0.45 3.69 -13.50
CA SER A 47 0.48 2.48 -14.33
C SER A 47 1.07 2.70 -15.71
N GLY A 48 2.00 1.83 -16.11
CA GLY A 48 2.74 1.91 -17.37
C GLY A 48 3.81 3.02 -17.43
N THR A 49 4.23 3.56 -16.28
CA THR A 49 5.26 4.59 -16.18
C THR A 49 6.19 4.35 -14.99
N ASP A 50 7.29 5.10 -14.93
CA ASP A 50 8.20 5.16 -13.78
C ASP A 50 7.86 6.30 -12.80
N ASP A 51 6.72 6.97 -12.97
CA ASP A 51 6.26 8.04 -12.10
C ASP A 51 5.82 7.50 -10.75
N VAL A 52 6.68 7.65 -9.74
CA VAL A 52 6.43 7.26 -8.34
C VAL A 52 5.53 8.32 -7.68
N LEU A 53 4.37 7.86 -7.23
CA LEU A 53 3.36 8.69 -6.58
C LEU A 53 3.50 8.68 -5.06
N TRP A 54 3.95 7.56 -4.50
CA TRP A 54 4.19 7.41 -3.06
C TRP A 54 5.12 6.23 -2.79
N GLN A 55 5.90 6.33 -1.73
CA GLN A 55 6.77 5.26 -1.25
C GLN A 55 6.84 5.29 0.27
N TRP A 56 6.95 4.12 0.89
CA TRP A 56 7.09 3.99 2.33
C TRP A 56 7.72 2.66 2.73
N THR A 57 8.34 2.65 3.89
CA THR A 57 8.90 1.46 4.53
C THR A 57 8.47 1.43 5.99
N THR A 58 8.19 0.24 6.52
CA THR A 58 7.78 0.07 7.94
C THR A 58 8.83 0.58 8.92
N HIS A 59 10.11 0.40 8.60
CA HIS A 59 11.23 0.95 9.35
C HIS A 59 12.49 1.03 8.47
N THR A 60 13.42 1.91 8.83
CA THR A 60 14.72 2.04 8.19
C THR A 60 15.75 1.10 8.84
N LEU A 61 16.90 0.91 8.17
CA LEU A 61 18.05 0.18 8.72
C LEU A 61 19.23 1.14 8.92
N PRO A 62 20.10 0.88 9.92
CA PRO A 62 20.02 -0.21 10.92
C PRO A 62 18.91 0.02 11.95
N ILE A 63 18.45 -1.04 12.62
CA ILE A 63 17.52 -0.95 13.75
C ILE A 63 18.34 -0.72 15.02
N ASP A 64 17.91 0.23 15.84
CA ASP A 64 18.36 0.32 17.23
C ASP A 64 17.48 -0.61 18.07
N HIS A 65 18.06 -1.67 18.62
CA HIS A 65 17.34 -2.64 19.45
C HIS A 65 17.19 -2.19 20.91
N ASP A 66 17.90 -1.14 21.31
CA ASP A 66 17.77 -0.54 22.64
C ASP A 66 16.58 0.44 22.70
N GLU A 67 16.10 0.89 21.54
CA GLU A 67 14.88 1.70 21.41
C GLU A 67 13.66 0.84 21.03
N PRO A 68 12.46 1.16 21.56
CA PRO A 68 11.24 0.53 21.10
C PRO A 68 10.97 0.87 19.62
N PRO A 69 10.27 0.00 18.88
CA PRO A 69 9.91 0.34 17.51
C PRO A 69 9.06 1.63 17.45
N PRO A 70 9.12 2.39 16.34
CA PRO A 70 8.41 3.66 16.21
C PRO A 70 6.89 3.56 16.23
N TYR A 71 6.35 2.33 16.15
CA TYR A 71 4.93 1.98 16.20
C TYR A 71 4.55 1.21 17.48
N GLY A 72 5.45 1.07 18.45
CA GLY A 72 5.18 0.45 19.74
C GLY A 72 4.66 -1.00 19.66
N ASP A 73 3.69 -1.32 20.52
CA ASP A 73 3.11 -2.67 20.67
C ASP A 73 1.95 -2.95 19.70
N GLU A 74 1.78 -2.12 18.67
CA GLU A 74 0.67 -2.23 17.76
C GLU A 74 0.73 -3.54 16.94
N VAL A 75 -0.43 -4.19 16.85
CA VAL A 75 -0.67 -5.38 16.02
C VAL A 75 -1.08 -4.95 14.60
N LEU A 76 -1.62 -3.73 14.49
CA LEU A 76 -2.05 -3.10 13.24
C LEU A 76 -1.36 -1.75 13.10
N LEU A 77 -0.51 -1.63 12.09
CA LEU A 77 0.15 -0.39 11.71
C LEU A 77 -0.61 0.27 10.56
N GLU A 78 -1.17 1.45 10.79
CA GLU A 78 -1.82 2.22 9.74
C GLU A 78 -0.94 3.38 9.26
N LYS A 79 -0.74 3.46 7.95
CA LYS A 79 -0.07 4.58 7.29
C LYS A 79 -1.03 5.31 6.37
N TYR A 80 -1.42 6.50 6.79
CA TYR A 80 -2.13 7.47 5.97
C TYR A 80 -1.14 8.28 5.12
N PHE A 81 -1.51 8.56 3.88
CA PHE A 81 -0.65 9.29 2.95
C PHE A 81 -1.42 10.08 1.90
N GLU A 82 -0.73 11.06 1.32
CA GLU A 82 -1.16 11.78 0.12
C GLU A 82 -0.28 11.35 -1.06
N LEU A 83 -0.89 11.23 -2.23
CA LEU A 83 -0.18 10.96 -3.47
C LEU A 83 0.50 12.25 -3.95
N ARG A 84 1.73 12.13 -4.45
CA ARG A 84 2.47 13.25 -5.06
C ARG A 84 1.69 13.92 -6.19
N ALA A 85 0.90 13.14 -6.93
CA ALA A 85 0.02 13.63 -7.96
C ALA A 85 -1.27 12.82 -7.99
N PRO A 86 -2.42 13.44 -8.31
CA PRO A 86 -3.67 12.73 -8.36
C PRO A 86 -3.73 11.69 -9.49
N ILE A 87 -4.62 10.70 -9.32
CA ILE A 87 -4.89 9.66 -10.32
C ILE A 87 -6.34 9.79 -10.79
N ARG A 88 -6.51 9.95 -12.11
CA ARG A 88 -7.80 9.95 -12.81
C ARG A 88 -7.80 9.03 -14.05
N SER A 89 -6.73 8.24 -14.21
CA SER A 89 -6.49 7.46 -15.42
C SER A 89 -7.16 6.07 -15.32
N PRO A 90 -7.82 5.59 -16.39
CA PRO A 90 -8.37 4.23 -16.42
C PRO A 90 -7.27 3.16 -16.39
N ARG A 91 -6.04 3.50 -16.77
CA ARG A 91 -4.87 2.61 -16.63
C ARG A 91 -4.53 2.33 -15.15
N GLY A 92 -5.00 3.19 -14.26
CA GLY A 92 -4.91 3.09 -12.81
C GLY A 92 -3.49 3.13 -12.24
N LEU A 93 -3.18 2.19 -11.34
CA LEU A 93 -2.01 2.20 -10.47
C LEU A 93 -1.25 0.86 -10.53
N GLU A 94 0.06 0.94 -10.41
CA GLU A 94 0.91 -0.20 -10.05
C GLU A 94 1.35 -0.07 -8.58
N ALA A 95 1.07 -1.08 -7.78
CA ALA A 95 1.54 -1.19 -6.40
C ALA A 95 2.56 -2.32 -6.31
N VAL A 96 3.72 -2.03 -5.73
CA VAL A 96 4.81 -2.98 -5.52
C VAL A 96 5.02 -3.12 -4.03
N PHE A 97 4.99 -4.37 -3.55
CA PHE A 97 5.24 -4.73 -2.17
C PHE A 97 6.45 -5.65 -2.10
N ALA A 98 7.47 -5.26 -1.35
CA ALA A 98 8.71 -6.01 -1.24
C ALA A 98 9.15 -6.12 0.22
N LEU A 99 9.34 -7.34 0.70
CA LEU A 99 10.02 -7.56 1.98
C LEU A 99 11.52 -7.35 1.79
N GLY A 100 12.04 -6.31 2.41
CA GLY A 100 13.47 -6.06 2.48
C GLY A 100 14.13 -6.94 3.55
N PRO A 101 15.45 -7.13 3.46
CA PRO A 101 16.21 -7.64 4.61
C PRO A 101 15.97 -6.71 5.80
N GLY A 102 15.77 -7.32 6.97
CA GLY A 102 15.58 -6.62 8.23
C GLY A 102 16.04 -7.51 9.38
N ASP A 103 16.53 -6.88 10.44
CA ASP A 103 16.84 -7.56 11.69
C ASP A 103 15.53 -7.77 12.46
N SER A 104 14.92 -8.92 12.29
CA SER A 104 14.18 -9.52 13.41
C SER A 104 15.07 -10.65 13.90
N PRO A 105 15.88 -10.43 14.95
CA PRO A 105 16.71 -11.49 15.53
C PRO A 105 15.89 -12.68 16.07
N ARG A 106 14.55 -12.65 15.99
CA ARG A 106 13.63 -13.70 16.47
C ARG A 106 12.66 -14.26 15.42
N GLY A 107 12.70 -13.75 14.19
CA GLY A 107 12.65 -14.57 12.97
C GLY A 107 11.36 -15.27 12.54
N ALA A 108 10.17 -14.97 13.05
CA ALA A 108 8.95 -15.50 12.42
C ALA A 108 7.70 -14.65 12.67
N VAL A 109 7.26 -13.90 11.65
CA VAL A 109 5.88 -13.42 11.60
C VAL A 109 5.04 -14.55 11.00
N LYS A 110 4.12 -15.12 11.80
CA LYS A 110 3.29 -16.26 11.39
C LYS A 110 2.26 -15.85 10.34
N GLN A 111 1.69 -14.66 10.53
CA GLN A 111 0.78 -14.03 9.59
C GLN A 111 1.13 -12.55 9.47
N PHE A 112 1.36 -12.11 8.24
CA PHE A 112 1.53 -10.72 7.88
C PHE A 112 0.49 -10.41 6.81
N SER A 113 -0.21 -9.30 6.88
CA SER A 113 -1.14 -8.87 5.83
C SER A 113 -1.07 -7.37 5.61
N ALA A 114 -1.28 -6.94 4.38
CA ALA A 114 -1.26 -5.53 4.01
C ALA A 114 -2.46 -5.21 3.13
N ALA A 115 -3.27 -4.25 3.54
CA ALA A 115 -4.42 -3.78 2.78
C ALA A 115 -4.18 -2.33 2.33
N LEU A 116 -4.37 -2.06 1.05
CA LEU A 116 -4.18 -0.75 0.45
C LEU A 116 -5.50 -0.19 -0.07
N TYR A 117 -5.84 1.00 0.41
CA TYR A 117 -7.01 1.76 0.01
C TYR A 117 -6.61 3.12 -0.55
N LEU A 118 -7.31 3.57 -1.60
CA LEU A 118 -7.19 4.91 -2.16
C LEU A 118 -8.50 5.66 -2.08
N TYR A 119 -8.44 6.97 -1.83
CA TYR A 119 -9.58 7.80 -1.55
C TYR A 119 -9.59 9.05 -2.44
N PRO A 120 -10.78 9.54 -2.82
CA PRO A 120 -10.92 10.72 -3.65
C PRO A 120 -10.59 12.03 -2.92
N ASN A 121 -11.27 12.33 -1.80
CA ASN A 121 -11.08 13.59 -1.07
C ASN A 121 -10.77 13.38 0.41
N SER A 122 -11.41 12.41 1.07
CA SER A 122 -11.25 12.13 2.50
C SER A 122 -11.11 10.64 2.78
N PHE A 123 -10.54 10.27 3.93
CA PHE A 123 -10.49 8.87 4.38
C PHE A 123 -11.87 8.31 4.79
N ASP A 124 -12.86 9.19 4.97
CA ASP A 124 -14.25 8.86 5.28
C ASP A 124 -15.08 8.55 4.02
N ASP A 125 -14.59 8.90 2.83
CA ASP A 125 -15.24 8.58 1.56
C ASP A 125 -15.17 7.07 1.26
N ARG A 126 -16.02 6.59 0.34
CA ARG A 126 -15.90 5.24 -0.20
C ARG A 126 -14.56 5.08 -0.94
N GLY A 127 -13.57 4.60 -0.21
CA GLY A 127 -12.25 4.26 -0.75
C GLY A 127 -12.33 3.11 -1.75
N VAL A 128 -11.46 3.15 -2.74
CA VAL A 128 -11.19 2.04 -3.65
C VAL A 128 -10.14 1.16 -3.01
N GLN A 129 -10.51 -0.09 -2.72
CA GLN A 129 -9.54 -1.10 -2.32
C GLN A 129 -8.68 -1.46 -3.55
N VAL A 130 -7.39 -1.14 -3.47
CA VAL A 130 -6.43 -1.42 -4.53
C VAL A 130 -5.97 -2.87 -4.45
N GLY A 131 -5.70 -3.35 -3.25
CA GLY A 131 -5.26 -4.72 -3.05
C GLY A 131 -5.23 -5.08 -1.58
N VAL A 132 -5.43 -6.37 -1.32
CA VAL A 132 -5.11 -6.99 -0.04
C VAL A 132 -4.09 -8.06 -0.32
N LEU A 133 -3.05 -8.03 0.49
CA LEU A 133 -1.99 -9.00 0.55
C LEU A 133 -2.15 -9.78 1.83
N ASP A 134 -2.32 -11.09 1.71
CA ASP A 134 -2.17 -12.02 2.82
C ASP A 134 -0.90 -12.83 2.59
N PHE A 135 0.06 -12.72 3.50
CA PHE A 135 1.39 -13.28 3.35
C PHE A 135 1.51 -14.67 3.99
N THR A 136 0.39 -15.27 4.42
CA THR A 136 0.32 -16.69 4.80
C THR A 136 0.80 -17.65 3.70
N GLN A 137 0.87 -17.21 2.43
CA GLN A 137 1.22 -18.05 1.27
C GLN A 137 2.48 -17.65 0.48
N GLY A 138 3.46 -16.95 1.07
CA GLY A 138 4.84 -17.03 0.56
C GLY A 138 5.49 -15.76 0.01
N LEU A 139 5.52 -14.69 0.79
CA LEU A 139 6.56 -13.67 0.63
C LEU A 139 7.65 -13.92 1.67
N THR A 140 8.82 -14.29 1.20
CA THR A 140 10.01 -14.50 2.03
C THR A 140 10.96 -13.34 1.84
N THR A 141 11.75 -13.03 2.88
CA THR A 141 12.84 -12.05 2.80
C THR A 141 13.81 -12.45 1.69
N GLY A 142 14.07 -11.53 0.74
CA GLY A 142 14.90 -11.82 -0.45
C GLY A 142 14.17 -12.54 -1.60
N GLY A 143 12.86 -12.77 -1.45
CA GLY A 143 12.00 -13.28 -2.52
C GLY A 143 11.64 -12.21 -3.57
N VAL A 144 10.88 -12.63 -4.59
CA VAL A 144 10.40 -11.74 -5.66
C VAL A 144 9.36 -10.77 -5.10
N PRO A 145 9.47 -9.45 -5.36
CA PRO A 145 8.43 -8.49 -5.00
C PRO A 145 7.06 -8.87 -5.56
N LEU A 146 6.00 -8.67 -4.77
CA LEU A 146 4.65 -8.81 -5.30
C LEU A 146 4.21 -7.52 -5.99
N PHE A 147 3.65 -7.71 -7.18
CA PHE A 147 3.20 -6.65 -8.05
C PHE A 147 1.69 -6.76 -8.26
N PHE A 148 1.00 -5.65 -8.00
CA PHE A 148 -0.41 -5.50 -8.31
C PHE A 148 -0.57 -4.38 -9.31
N ARG A 149 -1.34 -4.65 -10.36
CA ARG A 149 -1.85 -3.61 -11.23
C ARG A 149 -3.34 -3.53 -11.06
N VAL A 150 -3.82 -2.34 -10.73
CA VAL A 150 -5.25 -2.04 -10.66
C VAL A 150 -5.57 -1.11 -11.80
N ASN A 151 -6.39 -1.60 -12.73
CA ASN A 151 -7.06 -0.73 -13.68
C ASN A 151 -8.36 -0.26 -13.04
N PHE A 152 -8.72 1.00 -13.24
CA PHE A 152 -9.96 1.55 -12.72
C PHE A 152 -11.02 1.45 -13.83
N PRO A 153 -12.06 0.58 -13.69
CA PRO A 153 -13.02 0.28 -14.76
C PRO A 153 -14.03 1.41 -15.05
N TRP A 154 -13.81 2.62 -14.54
CA TRP A 154 -14.62 3.82 -14.73
C TRP A 154 -13.87 4.90 -15.54
#